data_AF-A0A291QRR1-F1
#
_entry.id   AF-A0A291QRR1-F1
#
_cell.length_a   1.000
_cell.length_b   1.000
_cell.length_c   1.000
_cell.angle_alpha   90.00
_cell.angle_beta   90.00
_cell.angle_gamma   90.00
#
_symmetry.space_group_name_H-M   'P 1'
#
loop_
_entity.id
_entity.type
_entity.pdbx_description
1 polymer ?
#
loop_
_entity_poly.entity_id
_entity_poly.type
_entity_poly.pdbx_seq_one_letter_code
_entity_poly.pdbx_strand_id
1 'polypeptide(L)'
;MKLTLRGVWMMAISMIVLSACSSTKITSSWKQEGATIQKDHKVMVLALIPNKEGGLRAQIENEMVAELQAKGYNAISAYQSLGPDAFKNTDEKSALRQMDRQGIENVMTVVLLDKSKEKNYVPGRGYGPGFPFYPYYGRFWNYYGFMYNRVYDPGYYTVDTKYFLEGNLYDLQNNMLLYSVQTQSFDPSSTARFAVVYSKKVAKDMFKQGLISRK
;
A
#
# COMPACT_ATOMS: atom_id res chain seq x y z
N MET A 1 2.92 -43.97 37.85
CA MET A 1 3.33 -43.46 36.52
C MET A 1 3.52 -41.95 36.65
N LYS A 2 4.76 -41.48 36.89
CA LYS A 2 5.06 -40.05 37.07
C LYS A 2 5.20 -39.40 35.70
N LEU A 3 4.10 -38.90 35.12
CA LEU A 3 4.22 -37.95 34.02
C LEU A 3 4.96 -36.73 34.57
N THR A 4 6.17 -36.50 34.08
CA THR A 4 7.01 -35.40 34.52
C THR A 4 6.32 -34.09 34.14
N LEU A 5 5.97 -33.27 35.13
CA LEU A 5 5.35 -31.95 34.96
C LEU A 5 6.13 -31.08 33.94
N ARG A 6 7.45 -31.30 33.83
CA ARG A 6 8.34 -30.65 32.85
C ARG A 6 8.01 -30.97 31.38
N GLY A 7 7.51 -32.16 31.07
CA GLY A 7 7.12 -32.55 29.70
C GLY A 7 5.85 -31.85 29.23
N VAL A 8 4.89 -31.64 30.14
CA VAL A 8 3.64 -30.92 29.85
C VAL A 8 3.90 -29.43 29.57
N TRP A 9 4.84 -28.81 30.29
CA TRP A 9 5.25 -27.42 30.06
C TRP A 9 6.00 -27.21 28.73
N MET A 10 6.85 -28.16 28.31
CA MET A 10 7.52 -28.09 27.00
C MET A 10 6.54 -28.30 25.83
N MET A 11 5.50 -29.12 26.02
CA MET A 11 4.47 -29.34 25.00
C MET A 11 3.51 -28.15 24.86
N ALA A 12 3.19 -27.47 25.97
CA ALA A 12 2.38 -26.26 25.98
C ALA A 12 3.08 -25.04 25.34
N ILE A 13 4.40 -24.92 25.51
CA ILE A 13 5.20 -23.85 24.87
C ILE A 13 5.34 -24.07 23.35
N SER A 14 5.37 -25.33 22.90
CA SER A 14 5.44 -25.67 21.46
C SER A 14 4.14 -25.39 20.70
N MET A 15 2.96 -25.52 21.34
CA MET A 15 1.67 -25.21 20.70
C MET A 15 1.38 -23.71 20.55
N ILE A 16 2.05 -22.83 21.30
CA ILE A 16 1.81 -21.37 21.22
C ILE A 16 2.48 -20.74 19.98
N VAL A 17 3.38 -21.43 19.28
CA VAL A 17 4.10 -20.89 18.11
C VAL A 17 3.30 -21.01 16.79
N LEU A 18 2.12 -21.64 16.80
CA LEU A 18 1.27 -21.77 15.61
C LEU A 18 0.38 -20.55 15.32
N SER A 19 0.65 -19.40 15.96
CA SER A 19 -0.19 -18.20 15.84
C SER A 19 -0.19 -17.56 14.44
N ALA A 20 -1.11 -18.07 13.62
CA ALA A 20 -1.79 -17.43 12.49
C ALA A 20 -0.88 -16.80 11.43
N CYS A 21 -0.39 -17.61 10.50
CA CYS A 21 0.13 -17.12 9.23
C CYS A 21 -1.03 -16.53 8.41
N SER A 22 -1.42 -15.27 8.68
CA SER A 22 -2.21 -14.52 7.69
C SER A 22 -1.33 -14.37 6.45
N SER A 23 -1.73 -15.05 5.37
CA SER A 23 -0.96 -15.13 4.14
C SER A 23 -1.30 -13.93 3.26
N THR A 24 -0.60 -12.81 3.48
CA THR A 24 -0.50 -11.75 2.47
C THR A 24 0.51 -12.17 1.42
N LYS A 25 0.05 -12.23 0.17
CA LYS A 25 0.89 -12.53 -0.99
C LYS A 25 0.84 -11.38 -1.98
N ILE A 26 1.99 -11.10 -2.59
CA ILE A 26 2.06 -10.25 -3.79
C ILE A 26 1.55 -11.09 -4.96
N THR A 27 0.51 -10.60 -5.64
CA THR A 27 -0.08 -11.26 -6.81
C THR A 27 0.53 -10.76 -8.12
N SER A 28 0.95 -9.50 -8.15
CA SER A 28 1.69 -8.90 -9.25
C SER A 28 2.50 -7.72 -8.71
N SER A 29 3.63 -7.42 -9.34
CA SER A 29 4.37 -6.18 -9.10
C SER A 29 5.16 -5.80 -10.36
N TRP A 30 5.39 -4.51 -10.52
CA TRP A 30 6.10 -3.92 -11.64
C TRP A 30 6.81 -2.64 -11.18
N LYS A 31 7.96 -2.35 -11.80
CA LYS A 31 8.72 -1.12 -11.62
C LYS A 31 9.13 -0.59 -12.97
N GLN A 32 9.10 0.72 -13.12
CA GLN A 32 9.69 1.41 -14.26
C GLN A 32 11.19 1.10 -14.37
N GLU A 33 11.66 0.84 -15.60
CA GLU A 33 13.07 0.54 -15.84
C GLU A 33 13.96 1.71 -15.39
N GLY A 34 15.06 1.39 -14.70
CA GLY A 34 15.97 2.40 -14.13
C GLY A 34 15.43 3.20 -12.95
N ALA A 35 14.15 3.07 -12.58
CA ALA A 35 13.57 3.85 -11.49
C ALA A 35 14.15 3.48 -10.13
N THR A 36 14.49 4.53 -9.39
CA THR A 36 14.90 4.55 -7.98
C THR A 36 14.27 5.80 -7.33
N ILE A 37 14.08 5.78 -6.02
CA ILE A 37 13.76 7.00 -5.27
C ILE A 37 14.96 7.43 -4.42
N GLN A 38 15.12 8.73 -4.23
CA GLN A 38 16.17 9.29 -3.40
C GLN A 38 15.75 9.28 -1.93
N LYS A 39 16.72 9.20 -1.02
CA LYS A 39 16.46 9.12 0.43
C LYS A 39 15.99 10.43 1.04
N ASP A 40 16.49 11.55 0.53
CA ASP A 40 16.14 12.92 0.92
C ASP A 40 14.78 13.35 0.36
N HIS A 41 14.38 12.79 -0.79
CA HIS A 41 13.07 13.06 -1.38
C HIS A 41 11.94 12.64 -0.44
N LYS A 42 11.00 13.54 -0.20
CA LYS A 42 9.88 13.25 0.72
C LYS A 42 8.81 12.41 0.03
N VAL A 43 8.54 11.24 0.61
CA VAL A 43 7.49 10.31 0.18
C VAL A 43 6.25 10.47 1.05
N MET A 44 5.13 10.90 0.47
CA MET A 44 3.84 10.83 1.14
C MET A 44 3.17 9.49 0.87
N VAL A 45 2.77 8.77 1.92
CA VAL A 45 1.91 7.58 1.81
C VAL A 45 0.46 8.02 2.00
N LEU A 46 -0.39 7.71 1.03
CA LEU A 46 -1.80 8.09 0.97
C LEU A 46 -2.66 6.86 0.72
N ALA A 47 -3.46 6.45 1.70
CA ALA A 47 -4.36 5.32 1.54
C ALA A 47 -5.79 5.77 1.19
N LEU A 48 -6.43 5.09 0.25
CA LEU A 48 -7.85 5.19 -0.10
C LEU A 48 -8.56 3.93 0.39
N ILE A 49 -9.01 3.98 1.65
CA ILE A 49 -9.68 2.87 2.33
C ILE A 49 -10.90 3.44 3.06
N PRO A 50 -12.10 2.83 2.90
CA PRO A 50 -13.30 3.28 3.59
C PRO A 50 -13.17 3.25 5.12
N ASN A 51 -13.77 4.22 5.81
CA ASN A 51 -13.68 4.33 7.28
C ASN A 51 -14.27 3.13 8.03
N LYS A 52 -15.18 2.38 7.40
CA LYS A 52 -15.77 1.15 7.97
C LYS A 52 -14.73 0.06 8.28
N GLU A 53 -13.52 0.14 7.70
CA GLU A 53 -12.42 -0.80 7.93
C GLU A 53 -11.64 -0.52 9.23
N GLY A 54 -12.28 0.04 10.26
CA GLY A 54 -11.75 0.05 11.63
C GLY A 54 -10.36 0.69 11.83
N GLY A 55 -10.07 1.77 11.10
CA GLY A 55 -8.79 2.49 11.20
C GLY A 55 -7.67 1.96 10.31
N LEU A 56 -7.94 0.96 9.46
CA LEU A 56 -6.97 0.34 8.56
C LEU A 56 -6.21 1.35 7.68
N ARG A 57 -6.89 2.43 7.25
CA ARG A 57 -6.29 3.53 6.48
C ARG A 57 -5.06 4.12 7.18
N ALA A 58 -5.24 4.60 8.41
CA ALA A 58 -4.17 5.22 9.18
C ALA A 58 -3.07 4.20 9.53
N GLN A 59 -3.45 2.96 9.84
CA GLN A 59 -2.50 1.89 10.15
C GLN A 59 -1.60 1.55 8.95
N ILE A 60 -2.16 1.39 7.75
CA ILE A 60 -1.38 1.12 6.53
C ILE A 60 -0.41 2.26 6.23
N GLU A 61 -0.87 3.50 6.30
CA GLU A 61 0.01 4.64 6.06
C GLU A 61 1.17 4.68 7.07
N ASN A 62 0.88 4.51 8.36
CA ASN A 62 1.90 4.54 9.41
C ASN A 62 2.91 3.40 9.29
N GLU A 63 2.44 2.18 9.05
CA GLU A 63 3.31 1.01 8.92
C GLU A 63 4.19 1.11 7.66
N MET A 64 3.66 1.60 6.55
CA MET A 64 4.45 1.82 5.33
C MET A 64 5.50 2.93 5.52
N VAL A 65 5.12 4.03 6.18
CA VAL A 65 6.06 5.10 6.57
C VAL A 65 7.17 4.55 7.45
N ALA A 66 6.85 3.73 8.46
CA ALA A 66 7.84 3.12 9.35
C ALA A 66 8.82 2.22 8.57
N GLU A 67 8.34 1.40 7.64
CA GLU A 67 9.18 0.54 6.81
C GLU A 67 10.13 1.34 5.88
N LEU A 68 9.67 2.47 5.34
CA LEU A 68 10.50 3.39 4.53
C LEU A 68 11.54 4.11 5.40
N GLN A 69 11.13 4.67 6.53
CA GLN A 69 12.01 5.38 7.47
C GLN A 69 13.09 4.45 8.06
N ALA A 70 12.75 3.18 8.35
CA ALA A 70 13.71 2.19 8.80
C ALA A 70 14.83 1.92 7.78
N LYS A 71 14.60 2.23 6.50
CA LYS A 71 15.59 2.14 5.40
C LYS A 71 16.26 3.48 5.08
N GLY A 72 15.96 4.53 5.84
CA GLY A 72 16.56 5.86 5.71
C GLY A 72 15.87 6.79 4.71
N TYR A 73 14.63 6.50 4.31
CA TYR A 73 13.86 7.38 3.44
C TYR A 73 13.04 8.38 4.24
N ASN A 74 12.93 9.61 3.74
CA ASN A 74 12.04 10.63 4.26
C ASN A 74 10.59 10.32 3.87
N ALA A 75 9.77 9.84 4.80
CA ALA A 75 8.38 9.47 4.52
C ALA A 75 7.40 10.02 5.56
N ILE A 76 6.18 10.36 5.12
CA ILE A 76 5.10 10.89 5.95
C ILE A 76 3.74 10.28 5.61
N SER A 77 2.82 10.22 6.58
CA SER A 77 1.43 9.81 6.37
C SER A 77 0.58 11.00 5.92
N ALA A 78 -0.22 10.81 4.86
CA ALA A 78 -1.21 11.79 4.43
C ALA A 78 -2.31 11.99 5.49
N TYR A 79 -2.79 10.92 6.11
CA TYR A 79 -3.80 10.94 7.16
C TYR A 79 -3.34 11.77 8.36
N GLN A 80 -2.09 11.59 8.83
CA GLN A 80 -1.55 12.38 9.94
C GLN A 80 -1.25 13.84 9.55
N SER A 81 -0.75 14.07 8.33
CA SER A 81 -0.29 15.41 7.91
C SER A 81 -1.42 16.31 7.40
N LEU A 82 -2.44 15.73 6.76
CA LEU A 82 -3.52 16.44 6.07
C LEU A 82 -4.91 16.10 6.62
N GLY A 83 -5.02 15.07 7.47
CA GLY A 83 -6.29 14.61 8.02
C GLY A 83 -7.05 13.63 7.11
N PRO A 84 -8.22 13.14 7.58
CA PRO A 84 -9.01 12.14 6.86
C PRO A 84 -9.60 12.65 5.54
N ASP A 85 -9.82 13.95 5.40
CA ASP A 85 -10.37 14.58 4.19
C ASP A 85 -9.28 15.09 3.23
N ALA A 86 -8.05 14.58 3.32
CA ALA A 86 -6.94 14.93 2.43
C ALA A 86 -7.38 14.93 0.94
N PHE A 87 -7.24 16.10 0.30
CA PHE A 87 -7.58 16.39 -1.10
C PHE A 87 -9.05 16.20 -1.50
N LYS A 88 -9.96 15.99 -0.54
CA LYS A 88 -11.40 15.96 -0.81
C LYS A 88 -11.86 17.29 -1.40
N ASN A 89 -12.67 17.23 -2.45
CA ASN A 89 -13.19 18.41 -3.16
C ASN A 89 -12.10 19.40 -3.63
N THR A 90 -10.87 18.91 -3.81
CA THR A 90 -9.73 19.72 -4.27
C THR A 90 -9.49 19.45 -5.75
N ASP A 91 -9.10 20.46 -6.53
CA ASP A 91 -8.67 20.29 -7.93
C ASP A 91 -7.18 19.89 -8.02
N GLU A 92 -6.78 19.30 -9.14
CA GLU A 92 -5.40 18.83 -9.38
C GLU A 92 -4.35 19.89 -9.05
N LYS A 93 -4.57 21.10 -9.59
CA LYS A 93 -3.61 22.19 -9.49
C LYS A 93 -3.42 22.58 -8.03
N SER A 94 -4.50 22.62 -7.25
CA SER A 94 -4.46 22.96 -5.82
C SER A 94 -3.82 21.86 -4.98
N ALA A 95 -4.12 20.60 -5.26
CA ALA A 95 -3.51 19.47 -4.56
C ALA A 95 -2.00 19.37 -4.82
N LEU A 96 -1.57 19.48 -6.09
CA LEU A 96 -0.16 19.47 -6.44
C LEU A 96 0.59 20.67 -5.82
N ARG A 97 -0.01 21.87 -5.80
CA ARG A 97 0.58 23.02 -5.09
C ARG A 97 0.69 22.80 -3.58
N GLN A 98 -0.28 22.14 -2.96
CA GLN A 98 -0.20 21.83 -1.53
C GLN A 98 0.91 20.81 -1.25
N MET A 99 1.06 19.80 -2.10
CA MET A 99 2.13 18.81 -1.99
C MET A 99 3.51 19.43 -2.18
N ASP A 100 3.66 20.27 -3.21
CA ASP A 100 4.87 21.03 -3.50
C ASP A 100 5.29 21.94 -2.34
N ARG A 101 4.34 22.67 -1.73
CA ARG A 101 4.60 23.48 -0.52
C ARG A 101 5.07 22.68 0.68
N GLN A 102 4.69 21.41 0.77
CA GLN A 102 5.18 20.49 1.80
C GLN A 102 6.49 19.80 1.39
N GLY A 103 7.03 20.10 0.21
CA GLY A 103 8.23 19.48 -0.34
C GLY A 103 8.04 17.99 -0.61
N ILE A 104 6.83 17.57 -1.02
CA ILE A 104 6.53 16.17 -1.35
C ILE A 104 6.91 15.96 -2.82
N GLU A 105 7.77 14.98 -3.05
CA GLU A 105 8.31 14.69 -4.38
C GLU A 105 7.81 13.34 -4.90
N ASN A 106 7.47 12.43 -3.98
CA ASN A 106 6.88 11.15 -4.30
C ASN A 106 5.59 10.91 -3.53
N VAL A 107 4.62 10.27 -4.18
CA VAL A 107 3.37 9.85 -3.53
C VAL A 107 3.16 8.38 -3.74
N MET A 108 2.99 7.64 -2.64
CA MET A 108 2.58 6.25 -2.66
C MET A 108 1.09 6.17 -2.33
N THR A 109 0.25 5.86 -3.32
CA THR A 109 -1.16 5.58 -3.08
C THR A 109 -1.35 4.12 -2.68
N VAL A 110 -2.23 3.84 -1.72
CA VAL A 110 -2.62 2.48 -1.32
C VAL A 110 -4.13 2.34 -1.33
N VAL A 111 -4.68 1.53 -2.24
CA VAL A 111 -6.13 1.45 -2.49
C VAL A 111 -6.66 0.07 -2.11
N LEU A 112 -7.76 0.02 -1.36
CA LEU A 112 -8.52 -1.22 -1.14
C LEU A 112 -9.47 -1.47 -2.32
N LEU A 113 -9.16 -2.49 -3.11
CA LEU A 113 -9.87 -2.87 -4.32
C LEU A 113 -10.93 -3.95 -4.04
N ASP A 114 -12.02 -3.90 -4.80
CA ASP A 114 -12.98 -5.01 -4.90
C ASP A 114 -12.55 -5.97 -6.03
N LYS A 115 -12.17 -7.20 -5.66
CA LYS A 115 -11.67 -8.18 -6.65
C LYS A 115 -12.67 -8.51 -7.74
N SER A 116 -13.97 -8.48 -7.43
CA SER A 116 -15.01 -8.82 -8.40
C SER A 116 -15.11 -7.77 -9.50
N LYS A 117 -14.73 -6.52 -9.19
CA LYS A 117 -14.72 -5.36 -10.09
C LYS A 117 -13.39 -5.16 -10.82
N GLU A 118 -12.30 -5.73 -10.30
CA GLU A 118 -10.95 -5.66 -10.89
C GLU A 118 -10.56 -6.91 -11.70
N LYS A 119 -11.53 -7.75 -12.08
CA LYS A 119 -11.31 -8.89 -12.98
C LYS A 119 -10.61 -8.36 -14.24
N ASN A 120 -9.34 -8.72 -14.43
CA ASN A 120 -8.50 -8.54 -15.63
C ASN A 120 -7.39 -7.46 -15.61
N TYR A 121 -7.10 -6.74 -14.51
CA TYR A 121 -5.95 -5.83 -14.50
C TYR A 121 -4.66 -6.48 -14.00
N VAL A 122 -3.61 -6.49 -14.84
CA VAL A 122 -2.24 -6.90 -14.48
C VAL A 122 -1.28 -5.79 -14.92
N PRO A 123 -0.72 -4.99 -13.99
CA PRO A 123 0.11 -3.84 -14.33
C PRO A 123 1.36 -4.18 -15.16
N GLY A 124 1.82 -5.45 -15.19
CA GLY A 124 3.09 -5.83 -15.81
C GLY A 124 3.07 -6.25 -17.29
N ARG A 125 1.92 -6.31 -17.96
CA ARG A 125 1.88 -6.76 -19.39
C ARG A 125 1.95 -5.64 -20.41
N GLY A 126 1.94 -4.36 -20.03
CA GLY A 126 1.72 -3.29 -21.00
C GLY A 126 2.19 -1.91 -20.57
N TYR A 127 3.49 -1.74 -20.38
CA TYR A 127 4.14 -0.41 -20.47
C TYR A 127 4.92 -0.31 -21.78
N GLY A 128 4.26 -0.66 -22.89
CA GLY A 128 4.80 -0.57 -24.23
C GLY A 128 3.71 -0.10 -25.21
N PRO A 129 4.09 0.52 -26.33
CA PRO A 129 3.13 0.96 -27.35
C PRO A 129 2.28 -0.22 -27.83
N GLY A 130 0.96 -0.16 -27.61
CA GLY A 130 -0.01 -1.15 -28.09
C GLY A 130 -0.80 -1.94 -27.04
N PHE A 131 -0.56 -1.76 -25.73
CA PHE A 131 -1.42 -2.34 -24.69
C PHE A 131 -2.58 -1.40 -24.32
N PRO A 132 -3.77 -1.93 -23.92
CA PRO A 132 -4.90 -1.11 -23.51
C PRO A 132 -4.49 -0.27 -22.31
N PHE A 133 -4.16 0.98 -22.61
CA PHE A 133 -4.01 2.08 -21.67
C PHE A 133 -5.19 2.02 -20.72
N TYR A 134 -4.95 1.79 -19.43
CA TYR A 134 -5.86 2.34 -18.44
C TYR A 134 -5.37 3.76 -18.18
N PRO A 135 -5.97 4.78 -18.84
CA PRO A 135 -5.39 6.11 -18.98
C PRO A 135 -5.21 6.85 -17.65
N TYR A 136 -5.79 6.32 -16.57
CA TYR A 136 -5.68 6.89 -15.25
C TYR A 136 -4.43 6.46 -14.47
N TYR A 137 -3.77 5.32 -14.77
CA TYR A 137 -2.64 4.83 -13.96
C TYR A 137 -1.35 5.64 -14.10
N GLY A 138 -1.13 6.30 -15.24
CA GLY A 138 0.18 6.90 -15.56
C GLY A 138 0.55 8.11 -14.70
N ARG A 139 -0.45 8.79 -14.10
CA ARG A 139 -0.29 10.04 -13.34
C ARG A 139 -0.96 9.92 -11.99
N PHE A 140 -0.34 10.48 -10.96
CA PHE A 140 -0.84 10.41 -9.58
C PHE A 140 -2.29 10.92 -9.49
N TRP A 141 -2.55 12.13 -9.99
CA TRP A 141 -3.85 12.77 -9.79
C TRP A 141 -4.99 12.06 -10.52
N ASN A 142 -4.74 11.60 -11.75
CA ASN A 142 -5.72 10.83 -12.51
C ASN A 142 -6.10 9.54 -11.78
N TYR A 143 -5.11 8.82 -11.26
CA TYR A 143 -5.34 7.59 -10.51
C TYR A 143 -6.07 7.87 -9.19
N TYR A 144 -5.60 8.86 -8.42
CA TYR A 144 -6.22 9.29 -7.17
C TYR A 144 -7.69 9.67 -7.39
N GLY A 145 -8.00 10.55 -8.34
CA GLY A 145 -9.36 11.03 -8.58
C GLY A 145 -10.29 9.91 -9.03
N PHE A 146 -9.82 9.04 -9.94
CA PHE A 146 -10.58 7.87 -10.38
C PHE A 146 -10.86 6.90 -9.23
N MET A 147 -9.86 6.57 -8.43
CA MET A 147 -10.02 5.64 -7.30
C MET A 147 -10.78 6.24 -6.14
N TYR A 148 -10.63 7.54 -5.86
CA TYR A 148 -11.41 8.22 -4.84
C TYR A 148 -12.91 8.10 -5.14
N ASN A 149 -13.31 8.45 -6.36
CA ASN A 149 -14.71 8.36 -6.78
C ASN A 149 -15.24 6.93 -6.69
N ARG A 150 -14.41 5.93 -7.00
CA ARG A 150 -14.80 4.51 -6.89
C ARG A 150 -14.89 4.06 -5.43
N VAL A 151 -13.82 4.18 -4.66
CA VAL A 151 -13.73 3.66 -3.28
C VAL A 151 -14.82 4.22 -2.37
N TYR A 152 -15.18 5.49 -2.56
CA TYR A 152 -16.19 6.16 -1.73
C TYR A 152 -17.60 6.14 -2.33
N ASP A 153 -17.80 5.53 -3.50
CA ASP A 153 -19.14 5.27 -4.05
C ASP A 153 -19.85 4.17 -3.22
N PRO A 154 -21.12 4.38 -2.83
CA PRO A 154 -21.88 3.38 -2.08
C PRO A 154 -21.91 2.02 -2.80
N GLY A 155 -21.43 0.97 -2.12
CA GLY A 155 -21.40 -0.38 -2.68
C GLY A 155 -20.20 -0.67 -3.58
N TYR A 156 -19.19 0.21 -3.66
CA TYR A 156 -17.95 -0.12 -4.37
C TYR A 156 -17.25 -1.34 -3.80
N TYR A 157 -17.00 -1.32 -2.49
CA TYR A 157 -16.42 -2.41 -1.74
C TYR A 157 -17.49 -3.06 -0.87
N THR A 158 -17.90 -4.27 -1.23
CA THR A 158 -18.67 -5.14 -0.32
C THR A 158 -17.69 -5.89 0.58
N VAL A 159 -18.02 -6.05 1.87
CA VAL A 159 -17.15 -6.75 2.83
C VAL A 159 -16.81 -8.13 2.27
N ASP A 160 -15.55 -8.34 1.87
CA ASP A 160 -15.04 -9.62 1.38
C ASP A 160 -14.12 -10.21 2.46
N THR A 161 -14.13 -11.53 2.56
CA THR A 161 -13.15 -12.33 3.32
C THR A 161 -11.71 -12.14 2.85
N LYS A 162 -11.49 -11.44 1.72
CA LYS A 162 -10.19 -11.22 1.10
C LYS A 162 -9.95 -9.73 0.86
N TYR A 163 -8.84 -9.24 1.38
CA TYR A 163 -8.37 -7.88 1.10
C TYR A 163 -7.47 -7.89 -0.12
N PHE A 164 -7.80 -7.05 -1.10
CA PHE A 164 -6.99 -6.79 -2.28
C PHE A 164 -6.51 -5.35 -2.21
N LEU A 165 -5.20 -5.15 -2.02
CA LEU A 165 -4.64 -3.81 -2.05
C LEU A 165 -3.71 -3.62 -3.22
N GLU A 166 -3.84 -2.45 -3.82
CA GLU A 166 -2.92 -1.95 -4.82
C GLU A 166 -2.13 -0.76 -4.28
N GLY A 167 -0.81 -0.86 -4.37
CA GLY A 167 0.11 0.21 -4.05
C GLY A 167 0.73 0.77 -5.33
N ASN A 168 0.65 2.08 -5.54
CA ASN A 168 1.28 2.75 -6.69
C ASN A 168 2.17 3.90 -6.19
N LEU A 169 3.43 3.93 -6.61
CA LEU A 169 4.37 5.00 -6.29
C LEU A 169 4.57 5.91 -7.50
N TYR A 170 4.42 7.20 -7.28
CA TYR A 170 4.54 8.24 -8.31
C TYR A 170 5.70 9.18 -8.02
N ASP A 171 6.33 9.65 -9.09
CA ASP A 171 7.15 10.85 -9.12
C ASP A 171 6.27 12.05 -9.49
N LEU A 172 6.16 13.03 -8.60
CA LEU A 172 5.36 14.23 -8.85
C LEU A 172 6.07 15.25 -9.75
N GLN A 173 7.40 15.25 -9.81
CA GLN A 173 8.17 16.16 -10.66
C GLN A 173 8.02 15.77 -12.13
N ASN A 174 8.15 14.48 -12.42
CA ASN A 174 8.00 13.93 -13.77
C ASN A 174 6.57 13.45 -14.09
N ASN A 175 5.67 13.52 -13.11
CA ASN A 175 4.28 13.07 -13.18
C ASN A 175 4.14 11.66 -13.78
N MET A 176 4.88 10.70 -13.21
CA MET A 176 5.05 9.35 -13.75
C MET A 176 4.94 8.29 -12.66
N LEU A 177 4.32 7.16 -12.99
CA LEU A 177 4.31 5.97 -12.15
C LEU A 177 5.69 5.29 -12.16
N LEU A 178 6.29 5.11 -10.98
CA LEU A 178 7.57 4.43 -10.79
C LEU A 178 7.40 2.95 -10.42
N TYR A 179 6.33 2.60 -9.71
CA TYR A 179 6.13 1.26 -9.16
C TYR A 179 4.66 0.97 -8.92
N SER A 180 4.26 -0.29 -9.15
CA SER A 180 2.92 -0.80 -8.86
C SER A 180 3.02 -2.18 -8.23
N VAL A 181 2.19 -2.45 -7.22
CA VAL A 181 2.11 -3.74 -6.54
C VAL A 181 0.67 -4.07 -6.21
N GLN A 182 0.28 -5.31 -6.46
CA GLN A 182 -0.99 -5.85 -6.00
C GLN A 182 -0.74 -6.94 -4.99
N THR A 183 -1.52 -6.90 -3.91
CA THR A 183 -1.47 -7.88 -2.84
C THR A 183 -2.85 -8.48 -2.62
N GLN A 184 -2.86 -9.74 -2.21
CA GLN A 184 -4.04 -10.44 -1.76
C GLN A 184 -3.78 -10.98 -0.36
N SER A 185 -4.71 -10.76 0.55
CA SER A 185 -4.69 -11.31 1.91
C SER A 185 -6.01 -11.96 2.24
N PHE A 186 -5.96 -13.06 2.99
CA PHE A 186 -7.14 -13.72 3.53
C PHE A 186 -7.32 -13.26 4.97
N ASP A 187 -8.56 -12.86 5.29
CA ASP A 187 -9.11 -12.47 6.59
C ASP A 187 -8.06 -12.38 7.71
N PRO A 188 -7.38 -11.22 7.85
CA PRO A 188 -6.37 -11.05 8.87
C PRO A 188 -7.02 -11.05 10.25
N SER A 189 -6.37 -11.69 11.23
CA SER A 189 -6.89 -11.74 12.60
C SER A 189 -7.06 -10.36 13.27
N SER A 190 -6.52 -9.28 12.66
CA SER A 190 -6.82 -7.87 12.96
C SER A 190 -6.33 -6.96 11.82
N THR A 191 -6.93 -5.77 11.69
CA THR A 191 -6.48 -4.70 10.77
C THR A 191 -5.05 -4.23 11.06
N ALA A 192 -4.66 -4.18 12.33
CA ALA A 192 -3.30 -3.81 12.74
C ALA A 192 -2.26 -4.83 12.23
N ARG A 193 -2.48 -6.12 12.47
CA ARG A 193 -1.58 -7.17 11.97
C ARG A 193 -1.51 -7.14 10.44
N PHE A 194 -2.64 -6.87 9.79
CA PHE A 194 -2.69 -6.75 8.35
C PHE A 194 -1.80 -5.63 7.81
N ALA A 195 -1.93 -4.43 8.35
CA ALA A 195 -1.13 -3.26 7.95
C ALA A 195 0.37 -3.54 8.07
N VAL A 196 0.81 -4.17 9.16
CA VAL A 196 2.21 -4.57 9.38
C VAL A 196 2.67 -5.56 8.29
N VAL A 197 1.89 -6.61 8.04
CA VAL A 197 2.28 -7.66 7.08
C VAL A 197 2.28 -7.12 5.66
N TYR A 198 1.28 -6.35 5.27
CA TYR A 198 1.20 -5.68 3.97
C TYR A 198 2.44 -4.79 3.74
N SER A 199 2.70 -3.85 4.65
CA SER A 199 3.77 -2.87 4.52
C SER A 199 5.15 -3.54 4.43
N LYS A 200 5.41 -4.55 5.27
CA LYS A 200 6.63 -5.37 5.21
C LYS A 200 6.81 -6.08 3.87
N LYS A 201 5.74 -6.63 3.31
CA LYS A 201 5.79 -7.33 2.01
C LYS A 201 6.08 -6.36 0.88
N VAL A 202 5.40 -5.21 0.87
CA VAL A 202 5.60 -4.19 -0.16
C VAL A 202 6.99 -3.57 -0.08
N ALA A 203 7.45 -3.13 1.10
CA ALA A 203 8.80 -2.59 1.26
C ALA A 203 9.89 -3.61 0.92
N LYS A 204 9.68 -4.91 1.21
CA LYS A 204 10.59 -5.98 0.79
C LYS A 204 10.61 -6.15 -0.74
N ASP A 205 9.48 -5.99 -1.41
CA ASP A 205 9.40 -6.07 -2.86
C ASP A 205 10.05 -4.86 -3.53
N MET A 206 9.76 -3.64 -3.06
CA MET A 206 10.45 -2.42 -3.51
C MET A 206 11.98 -2.56 -3.39
N PHE A 207 12.46 -3.17 -2.30
CA PHE A 207 13.89 -3.46 -2.11
C PHE A 207 14.41 -4.47 -3.14
N LYS A 208 13.69 -5.58 -3.37
CA LYS A 208 14.07 -6.59 -4.37
C LYS A 208 14.11 -6.04 -5.79
N GLN A 209 13.21 -5.12 -6.12
CA GLN A 209 13.19 -4.46 -7.43
C GLN A 209 14.23 -3.33 -7.55
N GLY A 210 15.01 -3.07 -6.51
CA GLY A 210 16.02 -2.00 -6.49
C GLY A 210 15.42 -0.59 -6.55
N LEU A 211 14.13 -0.43 -6.24
CA LEU A 211 13.49 0.88 -6.14
C LEU A 211 13.95 1.61 -4.88
N ILE A 212 14.15 0.85 -3.81
CA ILE A 212 14.73 1.32 -2.55
C ILE A 212 15.93 0.46 -2.15
N SER A 213 16.89 1.08 -1.49
CA SER A 213 18.14 0.49 -1.02
C SER A 213 18.14 0.26 0.51
N ARG A 214 19.18 -0.41 1.01
CA ARG A 214 19.42 -0.47 2.47
C ARG A 214 19.84 0.91 2.98
N LYS A 215 19.69 1.10 4.29
CA LYS A 215 20.21 2.29 4.97
C LYS A 215 21.70 2.45 4.70
#